data_AF-A0A364P1U6-F1
#
_entry.id   AF-A0A364P1U6-F1
#
_cell.length_a   1.000
_cell.length_b   1.000
_cell.length_c   1.000
_cell.angle_alpha   90.00
_cell.angle_beta   90.00
_cell.angle_gamma   90.00
#
_symmetry.space_group_name_H-M   'P 1'
#
loop_
_entity.id
_entity.type
_entity.pdbx_description
1 polymer ?
#
loop_
_entity_poly.entity_id
_entity_poly.type
_entity_poly.pdbx_seq_one_letter_code
_entity_poly.pdbx_strand_id
1 'polypeptide(L)'
;MKPRVILLLPLLLAPFAAKAEVINPKQEYRACLHLARSKPEDGWEEAIAWGSLGGGEPARHCAAVALIGLGKYEEAARRLEALANQSHGTNGLRAEMLAQAAQSWLQAGQTEKALADLDTALGLVPNHPDLLVDKAVAYAQAAHYKEAVEVLTALLKVQPNRVEAMVLRASAYRYLDKLDLAKEDIARALVLEPDVPDALLERGMIRRLEDNTTGARADWMKVINAVPESAAADAARRNLELMDVKVK
;
A
#
# COMPACT_ATOMS: atom_id res chain seq x y z
N MET A 1 7.81 89.30 2.15
CA MET A 1 7.78 88.00 2.85
C MET A 1 6.36 87.44 2.72
N LYS A 2 6.18 86.32 1.99
CA LYS A 2 4.89 85.60 1.92
C LYS A 2 5.05 84.26 2.65
N PRO A 3 4.10 83.84 3.51
CA PRO A 3 4.23 82.59 4.25
C PRO A 3 3.93 81.41 3.31
N ARG A 4 4.80 80.39 3.35
CA ARG A 4 4.54 79.10 2.71
C ARG A 4 3.54 78.32 3.56
N VAL A 5 2.35 78.08 3.03
CA VAL A 5 1.38 77.15 3.60
C VAL A 5 1.83 75.73 3.26
N ILE A 6 2.19 74.94 4.28
CA ILE A 6 2.47 73.51 4.14
C ILE A 6 1.13 72.79 4.26
N LEU A 7 0.65 72.23 3.15
CA LEU A 7 -0.53 71.38 3.11
C LEU A 7 -0.14 69.99 3.64
N LEU A 8 -0.54 69.66 4.86
CA LEU A 8 -0.44 68.29 5.40
C LEU A 8 -1.61 67.47 4.83
N LEU A 9 -1.32 66.58 3.90
CA LEU A 9 -2.28 65.62 3.36
C LEU A 9 -2.47 64.48 4.39
N PRO A 10 -3.70 64.17 4.84
CA PRO A 10 -3.91 63.09 5.79
C PRO A 10 -3.76 61.75 5.06
N LEU A 11 -2.82 60.92 5.51
CA LEU A 11 -2.64 59.56 5.02
C LEU A 11 -3.80 58.70 5.54
N LEU A 12 -4.84 58.52 4.72
CA LEU A 12 -5.94 57.58 4.97
C LEU A 12 -5.40 56.15 4.88
N LEU A 13 -5.11 55.54 6.03
CA LEU A 13 -4.90 54.09 6.15
C LEU A 13 -6.24 53.39 5.89
N ALA A 14 -6.42 52.88 4.67
CA ALA A 14 -7.52 51.97 4.38
C ALA A 14 -7.33 50.67 5.17
N PRO A 15 -8.35 50.15 5.86
CA PRO A 15 -8.25 48.86 6.52
C PRO A 15 -8.12 47.77 5.45
N PHE A 16 -6.97 47.12 5.38
CA PHE A 16 -6.80 45.89 4.62
C PHE A 16 -7.64 44.80 5.31
N ALA A 17 -8.90 44.66 4.92
CA ALA A 17 -9.69 43.50 5.24
C ALA A 17 -9.14 42.33 4.42
N ALA A 18 -8.21 41.56 5.00
CA ALA A 18 -7.82 40.27 4.47
C ALA A 18 -9.10 39.41 4.39
N LYS A 19 -9.50 39.01 3.17
CA LYS A 19 -10.60 38.09 2.99
C LYS A 19 -10.19 36.79 3.66
N ALA A 20 -10.92 36.37 4.70
CA ALA A 20 -10.78 35.04 5.26
C ALA A 20 -11.05 34.04 4.14
N GLU A 21 -9.98 33.39 3.66
CA GLU A 21 -10.08 32.36 2.65
C GLU A 21 -10.86 31.20 3.25
N VAL A 22 -11.93 30.77 2.57
CA VAL A 22 -12.77 29.67 3.05
C VAL A 22 -11.96 28.39 2.92
N ILE A 23 -11.41 27.93 4.04
CA ILE A 23 -10.64 26.69 4.14
C ILE A 23 -11.54 25.55 3.65
N ASN A 24 -11.14 24.87 2.57
CA ASN A 24 -11.84 23.70 2.04
C ASN A 24 -11.19 22.43 2.59
N PRO A 25 -11.81 21.72 3.56
CA PRO A 25 -11.15 20.60 4.24
C PRO A 25 -10.75 19.46 3.31
N LYS A 26 -11.46 19.28 2.18
CA LYS A 26 -11.13 18.25 1.18
C LYS A 26 -9.88 18.62 0.39
N GLN A 27 -9.67 19.90 0.13
CA GLN A 27 -8.49 20.39 -0.58
C GLN A 27 -7.26 20.33 0.30
N GLU A 28 -7.38 20.77 1.56
CA GLU A 28 -6.31 20.65 2.56
C GLU A 28 -5.87 19.19 2.73
N TYR A 29 -6.84 18.28 2.86
CA TYR A 29 -6.53 16.86 2.98
C TYR A 29 -5.74 16.32 1.78
N ARG A 30 -6.14 16.68 0.56
CA ARG A 30 -5.44 16.25 -0.66
C ARG A 30 -4.03 16.85 -0.75
N ALA A 31 -3.88 18.12 -0.41
CA ALA A 31 -2.58 18.79 -0.40
C ALA A 31 -1.64 18.13 0.63
N CYS A 32 -2.14 17.89 1.84
CA CYS A 32 -1.40 17.21 2.89
C CYS A 32 -0.98 15.80 2.46
N LEU A 33 -1.89 14.98 1.92
CA LEU A 33 -1.56 13.63 1.44
C LEU A 33 -0.54 13.63 0.29
N HIS A 34 -0.58 14.62 -0.59
CA HIS A 34 0.41 14.76 -1.65
C HIS A 34 1.80 15.03 -1.06
N LEU A 35 1.91 15.96 -0.11
CA LEU A 35 3.17 16.23 0.59
C LEU A 35 3.64 14.99 1.36
N ALA A 36 2.79 14.37 2.16
CA ALA A 36 3.12 13.18 2.94
C ALA A 36 3.71 12.03 2.12
N ARG A 37 3.34 11.90 0.84
CA ARG A 37 3.86 10.87 -0.08
C ARG A 37 5.09 11.30 -0.86
N SER A 38 5.22 12.58 -1.20
CA SER A 38 6.30 13.08 -2.07
C SER A 38 7.48 13.68 -1.29
N LYS A 39 7.20 14.28 -0.13
CA LYS A 39 8.14 14.88 0.82
C LYS A 39 7.65 14.60 2.25
N PRO A 40 7.88 13.39 2.75
CA PRO A 40 7.27 12.93 4.00
C PRO A 40 7.59 13.81 5.22
N GLU A 41 8.75 14.46 5.27
CA GLU A 41 9.11 15.44 6.30
C GLU A 41 8.19 16.68 6.26
N ASP A 42 8.08 17.32 5.09
CA ASP A 42 7.21 18.49 4.89
C ASP A 42 5.74 18.13 5.16
N GLY A 43 5.31 16.94 4.71
CA GLY A 43 3.96 16.44 4.94
C GLY A 43 3.66 16.16 6.41
N TRP A 44 4.66 15.71 7.17
CA TRP A 44 4.54 15.53 8.62
C TRP A 44 4.36 16.88 9.32
N GLU A 45 5.20 17.86 9.02
CA GLU A 45 5.12 19.20 9.61
C GLU A 45 3.77 19.87 9.31
N GLU A 46 3.34 19.82 8.06
CA GLU A 46 2.04 20.34 7.61
C GLU A 46 0.89 19.66 8.35
N ALA A 47 0.91 18.32 8.46
CA ALA A 47 -0.14 17.58 9.15
C ALA A 47 -0.26 17.93 10.64
N ILE A 48 0.87 18.15 11.33
CA ILE A 48 0.89 18.57 12.74
C ILE A 48 0.39 20.01 12.91
N ALA A 49 0.81 20.92 12.02
CA ALA A 49 0.34 22.30 12.02
C ALA A 49 -1.18 22.36 11.77
N TRP A 50 -1.65 21.67 10.73
CA TRP A 50 -3.07 21.57 10.41
C TRP A 50 -3.89 20.94 11.53
N GLY A 51 -3.36 19.88 12.17
CA GLY A 51 -3.98 19.26 13.34
C GLY A 51 -4.16 20.23 14.50
N SER A 52 -3.15 21.08 14.76
CA SER A 52 -3.18 22.10 15.82
C SER A 52 -4.18 23.23 15.54
N LEU A 53 -4.55 23.42 14.27
CA LEU A 53 -5.56 24.38 13.82
C LEU A 53 -6.97 23.76 13.66
N GLY A 54 -7.18 22.55 14.16
CA GLY A 54 -8.49 21.88 14.13
C GLY A 54 -8.75 21.01 12.89
N GLY A 55 -7.70 20.59 12.17
CA GLY A 55 -7.80 19.73 10.98
C GLY A 55 -8.38 18.32 11.21
N GLY A 56 -8.63 17.92 12.47
CA GLY A 56 -9.42 16.74 12.81
C GLY A 56 -8.81 15.40 12.38
N GLU A 57 -9.67 14.43 12.05
CA GLU A 57 -9.25 13.10 11.57
C GLU A 57 -8.41 13.16 10.28
N PRO A 58 -8.74 13.98 9.26
CA PRO A 58 -7.93 14.11 8.05
C PRO A 58 -6.46 14.50 8.32
N ALA A 59 -6.22 15.46 9.22
CA ALA A 59 -4.86 15.87 9.59
C ALA A 59 -4.11 14.74 10.30
N ARG A 60 -4.77 14.02 11.22
CA ARG A 60 -4.18 12.87 11.93
C ARG A 60 -3.86 11.72 10.98
N HIS A 61 -4.73 11.45 10.02
CA HIS A 61 -4.49 10.44 8.98
C HIS A 61 -3.29 10.84 8.11
N CYS A 62 -3.25 12.09 7.64
CA CYS A 62 -2.12 12.60 6.87
C CYS A 62 -0.79 12.48 7.62
N ALA A 63 -0.77 12.79 8.92
CA ALA A 63 0.41 12.61 9.77
C ALA A 63 0.88 11.15 9.80
N ALA A 64 -0.05 10.19 9.88
CA ALA A 64 0.30 8.77 9.82
C ALA A 64 0.83 8.36 8.43
N VAL A 65 0.25 8.88 7.34
CA VAL A 65 0.77 8.64 5.98
C VAL A 65 2.19 9.20 5.80
N ALA A 66 2.48 10.37 6.37
CA ALA A 66 3.82 10.95 6.36
C ALA A 66 4.82 10.04 7.10
N LEU A 67 4.42 9.48 8.25
CA LEU A 67 5.26 8.51 8.98
C LEU A 67 5.55 7.23 8.17
N ILE A 68 4.59 6.76 7.36
CA ILE A 68 4.82 5.64 6.42
C ILE A 68 5.91 6.03 5.41
N GLY A 69 5.82 7.24 4.82
CA GLY A 69 6.83 7.76 3.89
C GLY A 69 8.21 7.92 4.52
N LEU A 70 8.27 8.20 5.83
CA LEU A 70 9.52 8.29 6.61
C LEU A 70 10.07 6.92 7.06
N GLY A 71 9.40 5.81 6.73
CA GLY A 71 9.77 4.46 7.18
C GLY A 71 9.53 4.21 8.67
N LYS A 72 8.78 5.09 9.36
CA LYS A 72 8.41 4.97 10.78
C LYS A 72 7.16 4.11 10.94
N TYR A 73 7.22 2.90 10.40
CA TYR A 73 6.06 2.04 10.23
C TYR A 73 5.34 1.69 11.53
N GLU A 74 6.07 1.37 12.61
CA GLU A 74 5.43 1.05 13.89
C GLU A 74 4.70 2.26 14.50
N GLU A 75 5.21 3.47 14.31
CA GLU A 75 4.55 4.68 14.83
C GLU A 75 3.31 5.00 13.99
N ALA A 76 3.43 4.88 12.66
CA ALA A 76 2.31 5.05 11.74
C ALA A 76 1.17 4.08 12.07
N ALA A 77 1.48 2.79 12.26
CA ALA A 77 0.50 1.76 12.57
C ALA A 77 -0.29 2.08 13.86
N ARG A 78 0.42 2.35 14.97
CA ARG A 78 -0.23 2.73 16.26
C ARG A 78 -1.13 3.95 16.13
N ARG A 79 -0.72 4.95 15.32
CA ARG A 79 -1.53 6.15 15.09
C ARG A 79 -2.77 5.86 14.27
N LEU A 80 -2.67 4.97 13.27
CA LEU A 80 -3.81 4.53 12.46
C LEU A 80 -4.79 3.68 13.27
N GLU A 81 -4.32 2.76 14.10
CA GLU A 81 -5.14 2.00 15.06
C GLU A 81 -5.91 2.95 15.99
N ALA A 82 -5.19 3.90 16.62
CA ALA A 82 -5.80 4.88 17.50
C ALA A 82 -6.84 5.73 16.78
N LEU A 83 -6.55 6.14 15.54
CA LEU A 83 -7.47 6.90 14.71
C LEU A 83 -8.72 6.09 14.36
N ALA A 84 -8.56 4.83 13.94
CA ALA A 84 -9.67 3.94 13.62
C ALA A 84 -10.57 3.66 14.83
N ASN A 85 -9.98 3.52 16.02
CA ASN A 85 -10.71 3.28 17.27
C ASN A 85 -11.49 4.50 17.75
N GLN A 86 -10.96 5.71 17.53
CA GLN A 86 -11.57 6.96 17.97
C GLN A 86 -12.48 7.60 16.91
N SER A 87 -12.37 7.17 15.65
CA SER A 87 -13.09 7.78 14.54
C SER A 87 -14.59 7.58 14.65
N HIS A 88 -15.33 8.64 14.31
CA HIS A 88 -16.79 8.61 14.15
C HIS A 88 -17.20 8.35 12.69
N GLY A 89 -16.24 7.99 11.84
CA GLY A 89 -16.47 7.65 10.44
C GLY A 89 -17.23 6.34 10.25
N THR A 90 -17.51 6.02 8.98
CA THR A 90 -18.16 4.76 8.62
C THR A 90 -17.27 3.56 8.97
N ASN A 91 -17.89 2.38 9.12
CA ASN A 91 -17.13 1.13 9.26
C ASN A 91 -16.13 0.92 8.12
N GLY A 92 -16.46 1.34 6.89
CA GLY A 92 -15.54 1.32 5.75
C GLY A 92 -14.30 2.17 5.98
N LEU A 93 -14.48 3.44 6.38
CA LEU A 93 -13.35 4.33 6.64
C LEU A 93 -12.45 3.80 7.77
N ARG A 94 -13.07 3.27 8.84
CA ARG A 94 -12.34 2.68 9.96
C ARG A 94 -11.58 1.41 9.54
N ALA A 95 -12.19 0.57 8.69
CA ALA A 95 -11.54 -0.61 8.14
C ALA A 95 -10.37 -0.24 7.20
N GLU A 96 -10.49 0.83 6.40
CA GLU A 96 -9.38 1.34 5.57
C GLU A 96 -8.20 1.85 6.41
N MET A 97 -8.47 2.50 7.55
CA MET A 97 -7.42 2.93 8.48
C MET A 97 -6.71 1.72 9.10
N LEU A 98 -7.47 0.69 9.52
CA LEU A 98 -6.90 -0.57 10.02
C LEU A 98 -6.13 -1.33 8.95
N ALA A 99 -6.56 -1.31 7.68
CA ALA A 99 -5.80 -1.89 6.58
C ALA A 99 -4.44 -1.22 6.39
N GLN A 100 -4.39 0.12 6.44
CA GLN A 100 -3.13 0.86 6.39
C GLN A 100 -2.26 0.61 7.63
N ALA A 101 -2.87 0.41 8.81
CA ALA A 101 -2.15 0.02 10.02
C ALA A 101 -1.51 -1.37 9.84
N ALA A 102 -2.28 -2.34 9.35
CA ALA A 102 -1.81 -3.69 9.08
C ALA A 102 -0.66 -3.71 8.07
N GLN A 103 -0.77 -2.97 6.96
CA GLN A 103 0.30 -2.85 5.97
C GLN A 103 1.56 -2.24 6.61
N SER A 104 1.41 -1.24 7.47
CA SER A 104 2.53 -0.66 8.23
C SER A 104 3.15 -1.69 9.20
N TRP A 105 2.35 -2.50 9.89
CA TRP A 105 2.87 -3.58 10.72
C TRP A 105 3.64 -4.64 9.92
N LEU A 106 3.18 -5.00 8.72
CA LEU A 106 3.92 -5.90 7.84
C LEU A 106 5.27 -5.31 7.44
N GLN A 107 5.34 -4.02 7.11
CA GLN A 107 6.62 -3.34 6.82
C GLN A 107 7.54 -3.29 8.05
N ALA A 108 6.97 -3.26 9.26
CA ALA A 108 7.72 -3.37 10.51
C ALA A 108 8.10 -4.81 10.90
N GLY A 109 7.69 -5.82 10.14
CA GLY A 109 7.90 -7.24 10.47
C GLY A 109 7.02 -7.75 11.62
N GLN A 110 5.96 -7.04 11.98
CA GLN A 110 5.06 -7.34 13.10
C GLN A 110 3.79 -8.04 12.61
N THR A 111 3.94 -9.21 11.99
CA THR A 111 2.86 -9.90 11.26
C THR A 111 1.63 -10.23 12.11
N GLU A 112 1.80 -10.61 13.37
CA GLU A 112 0.67 -10.90 14.27
C GLU A 112 -0.21 -9.67 14.53
N LYS A 113 0.39 -8.47 14.62
CA LYS A 113 -0.38 -7.24 14.77
C LYS A 113 -1.14 -6.91 13.48
N ALA A 114 -0.51 -7.11 12.33
CA ALA A 114 -1.16 -6.93 11.05
C ALA A 114 -2.39 -7.84 10.89
N LEU A 115 -2.27 -9.11 11.28
CA LEU A 115 -3.40 -10.05 11.27
C LEU A 115 -4.53 -9.61 12.20
N ALA A 116 -4.21 -9.12 13.42
CA ALA A 116 -5.21 -8.61 14.35
C ALA A 116 -5.98 -7.38 13.81
N ASP A 117 -5.28 -6.45 13.16
CA ASP A 117 -5.89 -5.29 12.51
C ASP A 117 -6.80 -5.71 11.35
N LEU A 118 -6.37 -6.67 10.53
CA LEU A 118 -7.14 -7.19 9.41
C LEU A 118 -8.38 -7.98 9.88
N ASP A 119 -8.27 -8.73 10.97
CA ASP A 119 -9.43 -9.38 11.61
C ASP A 119 -10.43 -8.36 12.10
N THR A 120 -9.96 -7.28 12.74
CA THR A 120 -10.81 -6.19 13.20
C THR A 120 -11.48 -5.49 12.01
N ALA A 121 -10.73 -5.19 10.95
CA ALA A 121 -11.23 -4.57 9.72
C ALA A 121 -12.28 -5.43 9.01
N LEU A 122 -12.06 -6.75 8.90
CA LEU A 122 -13.02 -7.70 8.34
C LEU A 122 -14.25 -7.90 9.23
N GLY A 123 -14.11 -7.70 10.55
CA GLY A 123 -15.25 -7.64 11.47
C GLY A 123 -16.15 -6.42 11.22
N LEU A 124 -15.58 -5.29 10.78
CA LEU A 124 -16.31 -4.07 10.42
C LEU A 124 -16.93 -4.16 9.02
N VAL A 125 -16.21 -4.76 8.07
CA VAL A 125 -16.64 -4.93 6.66
C VAL A 125 -16.37 -6.37 6.21
N PRO A 126 -17.32 -7.30 6.49
CA PRO A 126 -17.15 -8.70 6.14
C PRO A 126 -16.97 -8.94 4.64
N ASN A 127 -16.13 -9.91 4.29
CA ASN A 127 -15.84 -10.31 2.91
C ASN A 127 -15.29 -9.19 2.00
N HIS A 128 -14.68 -8.14 2.57
CA HIS A 128 -14.07 -7.08 1.77
C HIS A 128 -12.90 -7.63 0.95
N PRO A 129 -12.95 -7.57 -0.40
CA PRO A 129 -11.96 -8.23 -1.26
C PRO A 129 -10.51 -7.86 -0.97
N ASP A 130 -10.23 -6.56 -0.80
CA ASP A 130 -8.85 -6.08 -0.62
C ASP A 130 -8.32 -6.43 0.77
N LEU A 131 -9.17 -6.50 1.80
CA LEU A 131 -8.75 -6.93 3.14
C LEU A 131 -8.42 -8.43 3.17
N LEU A 132 -9.12 -9.23 2.36
CA LEU A 132 -8.80 -10.65 2.21
C LEU A 132 -7.46 -10.84 1.48
N VAL A 133 -7.13 -9.99 0.51
CA VAL A 133 -5.79 -9.98 -0.12
C VAL A 133 -4.72 -9.62 0.91
N ASP A 134 -4.87 -8.51 1.63
CA ASP A 134 -3.91 -8.08 2.66
C ASP A 134 -3.72 -9.17 3.74
N LYS A 135 -4.80 -9.85 4.14
CA LYS A 135 -4.76 -10.96 5.09
C LYS A 135 -4.02 -12.18 4.54
N ALA A 136 -4.21 -12.50 3.27
CA ALA A 136 -3.45 -13.58 2.63
C ALA A 136 -1.95 -13.25 2.53
N VAL A 137 -1.59 -11.99 2.26
CA VAL A 137 -0.20 -11.52 2.27
C VAL A 137 0.40 -11.63 3.67
N ALA A 138 -0.33 -11.20 4.71
CA ALA A 138 0.09 -11.34 6.10
C ALA A 138 0.32 -12.81 6.48
N TYR A 139 -0.61 -13.71 6.13
CA TYR A 139 -0.41 -15.15 6.33
C TYR A 139 0.81 -15.70 5.60
N ALA A 140 1.04 -15.30 4.35
CA ALA A 140 2.21 -15.73 3.60
C ALA A 140 3.52 -15.26 4.26
N GLN A 141 3.57 -14.02 4.79
CA GLN A 141 4.74 -13.53 5.54
C GLN A 141 4.97 -14.30 6.85
N ALA A 142 3.91 -14.78 7.49
CA ALA A 142 3.99 -15.68 8.65
C ALA A 142 4.27 -17.15 8.27
N ALA A 143 4.46 -17.47 6.98
CA ALA A 143 4.54 -18.83 6.45
C ALA A 143 3.30 -19.71 6.73
N HIS A 144 2.15 -19.09 7.03
CA HIS A 144 0.84 -19.72 7.20
C HIS A 144 0.16 -19.93 5.84
N TYR A 145 0.80 -20.71 4.97
CA TYR A 145 0.37 -20.82 3.56
C TYR A 145 -0.98 -21.51 3.38
N LYS A 146 -1.41 -22.37 4.32
CA LYS A 146 -2.73 -23.04 4.24
C LYS A 146 -3.85 -22.02 4.44
N GLU A 147 -3.70 -21.16 5.44
CA GLU A 147 -4.61 -20.08 5.78
C GLU A 147 -4.66 -19.04 4.66
N ALA A 148 -3.53 -18.70 4.05
CA ALA A 148 -3.48 -17.86 2.84
C ALA A 148 -4.32 -18.47 1.70
N VAL A 149 -4.16 -19.77 1.42
CA VAL A 149 -4.96 -20.49 0.40
C VAL A 149 -6.45 -20.45 0.72
N GLU A 150 -6.84 -20.65 1.98
CA GLU A 150 -8.25 -20.64 2.40
C GLU A 150 -8.91 -19.28 2.15
N VAL A 151 -8.26 -18.20 2.59
CA VAL A 151 -8.75 -16.83 2.40
C VAL A 151 -8.84 -16.48 0.91
N LEU A 152 -7.80 -16.78 0.13
CA LEU A 152 -7.80 -16.51 -1.31
C LEU A 152 -8.82 -17.36 -2.07
N THR A 153 -9.08 -18.58 -1.61
CA THR A 153 -10.14 -19.43 -2.18
C THR A 153 -11.52 -18.85 -1.92
N ALA A 154 -11.77 -18.33 -0.71
CA ALA A 154 -13.02 -17.64 -0.42
C ALA A 154 -13.20 -16.39 -1.30
N LEU A 155 -12.14 -15.59 -1.47
CA LEU A 155 -12.13 -14.42 -2.36
C LEU A 155 -12.44 -14.80 -3.82
N LEU A 156 -11.75 -15.81 -4.36
CA LEU A 156 -11.92 -16.25 -5.75
C LEU A 156 -13.29 -16.90 -6.02
N LYS A 157 -14.06 -17.31 -5.00
CA LYS A 157 -15.47 -17.69 -5.19
C LYS A 157 -16.35 -16.50 -5.57
N VAL A 158 -16.04 -15.31 -5.05
CA VAL A 158 -16.81 -14.07 -5.29
C VAL A 158 -16.24 -13.28 -6.46
N GLN A 159 -14.90 -13.27 -6.61
CA GLN A 159 -14.19 -12.59 -7.70
C GLN A 159 -13.35 -13.60 -8.48
N PRO A 160 -13.97 -14.45 -9.31
CA PRO A 160 -13.30 -15.58 -9.97
C PRO A 160 -12.21 -15.19 -10.97
N ASN A 161 -12.16 -13.92 -11.38
CA ASN A 161 -11.20 -13.38 -12.35
C ASN A 161 -10.17 -12.43 -11.71
N ARG A 162 -10.04 -12.40 -10.38
CA ARG A 162 -9.05 -11.54 -9.73
C ARG A 162 -7.65 -12.14 -9.86
N VAL A 163 -6.88 -11.65 -10.83
CA VAL A 163 -5.55 -12.16 -11.20
C VAL A 163 -4.58 -12.15 -10.01
N GLU A 164 -4.52 -11.04 -9.27
CA GLU A 164 -3.69 -10.92 -8.06
C GLU A 164 -3.93 -12.07 -7.07
N ALA A 165 -5.19 -12.42 -6.80
CA ALA A 165 -5.53 -13.48 -5.86
C ALA A 165 -5.12 -14.87 -6.37
N MET A 166 -5.18 -15.10 -7.70
CA MET A 166 -4.68 -16.35 -8.30
C MET A 166 -3.16 -16.46 -8.15
N VAL A 167 -2.42 -15.39 -8.41
CA VAL A 167 -0.95 -15.38 -8.30
C VAL A 167 -0.51 -15.62 -6.86
N LEU A 168 -1.12 -14.92 -5.89
CA LEU A 168 -0.83 -15.12 -4.46
C LEU A 168 -1.16 -16.56 -4.02
N ARG A 169 -2.27 -17.12 -4.50
CA ARG A 169 -2.68 -18.48 -4.13
C ARG A 169 -1.76 -19.53 -4.76
N ALA A 170 -1.33 -19.31 -5.99
CA ALA A 170 -0.33 -20.15 -6.65
C ALA A 170 1.00 -20.15 -5.90
N SER A 171 1.48 -18.99 -5.47
CA SER A 171 2.68 -18.90 -4.62
C SER A 171 2.51 -19.69 -3.32
N ALA A 172 1.38 -19.53 -2.62
CA ALA A 172 1.09 -20.31 -1.42
C ALA A 172 1.01 -21.82 -1.70
N TYR A 173 0.41 -22.23 -2.82
CA TYR A 173 0.41 -23.62 -3.27
C TYR A 173 1.80 -24.16 -3.56
N ARG A 174 2.69 -23.36 -4.19
CA ARG A 174 4.08 -23.75 -4.43
C ARG A 174 4.83 -23.98 -3.12
N TYR A 175 4.66 -23.12 -2.11
CA TYR A 175 5.25 -23.33 -0.78
C TYR A 175 4.69 -24.56 -0.05
N LEU A 176 3.48 -25.00 -0.41
CA LEU A 176 2.85 -26.23 0.09
C LEU A 176 3.14 -27.47 -0.77
N ASP A 177 4.04 -27.37 -1.75
CA ASP A 177 4.37 -28.44 -2.71
C ASP A 177 3.16 -28.94 -3.53
N LYS A 178 2.16 -28.07 -3.75
CA LYS A 178 0.96 -28.35 -4.57
C LYS A 178 1.12 -27.76 -5.97
N LEU A 179 2.16 -28.19 -6.68
CA LEU A 179 2.57 -27.57 -7.95
C LEU A 179 1.50 -27.62 -9.04
N ASP A 180 0.68 -28.68 -9.12
CA ASP A 180 -0.39 -28.76 -10.11
C ASP A 180 -1.45 -27.67 -9.92
N LEU A 181 -1.88 -27.42 -8.67
CA LEU A 181 -2.82 -26.35 -8.36
C LEU A 181 -2.20 -24.96 -8.60
N ALA A 182 -0.92 -24.79 -8.30
CA ALA A 182 -0.21 -23.55 -8.60
C ALA A 182 -0.17 -23.27 -10.10
N LYS A 183 0.11 -24.29 -10.94
CA LYS A 183 0.09 -24.17 -12.40
C LYS A 183 -1.28 -23.80 -12.93
N GLU A 184 -2.35 -24.41 -12.42
CA GLU A 184 -3.72 -24.09 -12.83
C GLU A 184 -4.05 -22.62 -12.61
N ASP A 185 -3.75 -22.08 -11.41
CA ASP A 185 -3.99 -20.68 -11.10
C ASP A 185 -3.14 -19.74 -11.96
N ILE A 186 -1.85 -20.04 -12.15
CA ILE A 186 -0.97 -19.24 -13.01
C ILE A 186 -1.38 -19.30 -14.49
N ALA A 187 -1.81 -20.46 -14.98
CA ALA A 187 -2.31 -20.59 -16.34
C ALA A 187 -3.57 -19.72 -16.55
N ARG A 188 -4.51 -19.75 -15.60
CA ARG A 188 -5.71 -18.90 -15.64
C ARG A 188 -5.36 -17.42 -15.56
N ALA A 189 -4.47 -17.03 -14.65
CA ALA A 189 -3.98 -15.66 -14.51
C ALA A 189 -3.41 -15.12 -15.83
N LEU A 190 -2.55 -15.90 -16.50
CA LEU A 190 -1.91 -15.52 -17.76
C LEU A 190 -2.84 -15.61 -18.98
N VAL A 191 -3.97 -16.31 -18.90
CA VAL A 191 -5.03 -16.22 -19.92
C VAL A 191 -5.77 -14.89 -19.81
N LEU A 192 -6.05 -14.43 -18.58
CA LEU A 192 -6.72 -13.16 -18.34
C LEU A 192 -5.80 -11.97 -18.66
N GLU A 193 -4.55 -12.04 -18.17
CA GLU A 193 -3.56 -10.99 -18.33
C GLU A 193 -2.18 -11.61 -18.69
N PRO A 194 -1.84 -11.69 -19.99
CA PRO A 194 -0.67 -12.45 -20.47
C PRO A 194 0.72 -11.95 -20.06
N ASP A 195 0.80 -10.71 -19.58
CA ASP A 195 2.05 -9.98 -19.33
C ASP A 195 2.20 -9.56 -17.86
N VAL A 196 1.41 -10.12 -16.94
CA VAL A 196 1.52 -9.80 -15.50
C VAL A 196 2.87 -10.26 -14.97
N PRO A 197 3.73 -9.33 -14.50
CA PRO A 197 5.08 -9.66 -14.06
C PRO A 197 5.12 -10.73 -12.97
N ASP A 198 4.25 -10.62 -11.96
CA ASP A 198 4.24 -11.56 -10.83
C ASP A 198 3.78 -12.97 -11.24
N ALA A 199 2.83 -13.06 -12.18
CA ALA A 199 2.39 -14.35 -12.72
C ALA A 199 3.48 -15.03 -13.54
N LEU A 200 4.23 -14.27 -14.34
CA LEU A 200 5.39 -14.77 -15.10
C LEU A 200 6.54 -15.17 -14.18
N LEU A 201 6.82 -14.36 -13.14
CA LEU A 201 7.83 -14.64 -12.14
C LEU A 201 7.53 -15.98 -11.44
N GLU A 202 6.29 -16.16 -10.99
CA GLU A 202 5.82 -17.37 -10.31
C GLU A 202 5.80 -18.59 -11.27
N ARG A 203 5.39 -18.41 -12.53
CA ARG A 203 5.51 -19.47 -13.55
C ARG A 203 6.95 -19.91 -13.74
N GLY A 204 7.89 -18.97 -13.77
CA GLY A 204 9.31 -19.28 -13.87
C GLY A 204 9.82 -20.07 -12.67
N MET A 205 9.38 -19.73 -11.45
CA MET A 205 9.70 -20.50 -10.24
C MET A 205 9.17 -21.93 -10.32
N ILE A 206 7.91 -22.11 -10.72
CA ILE A 206 7.30 -23.43 -10.91
C ILE A 206 8.06 -24.24 -11.97
N ARG A 207 8.35 -23.65 -13.13
CA ARG A 207 9.10 -24.32 -14.20
C ARG A 207 10.50 -24.74 -13.78
N ARG A 208 11.18 -23.95 -12.95
CA ARG A 208 12.49 -24.34 -12.40
C ARG A 208 12.37 -25.57 -11.50
N LEU A 209 11.32 -25.65 -10.67
CA LEU A 209 11.07 -26.82 -9.81
C LEU A 209 10.74 -28.08 -10.62
N GLU A 210 10.22 -27.93 -11.84
CA GLU A 210 9.96 -29.00 -12.80
C GLU A 210 11.16 -29.27 -13.75
N ASP A 211 12.36 -28.81 -13.41
CA ASP A 211 13.59 -28.92 -14.21
C ASP A 211 13.52 -28.25 -15.61
N ASN A 212 12.47 -27.49 -15.91
CA ASN A 212 12.33 -26.71 -17.14
C ASN A 212 13.06 -25.36 -17.01
N THR A 213 14.37 -25.43 -16.90
CA THR A 213 15.26 -24.25 -16.74
C THR A 213 15.20 -23.30 -17.94
N THR A 214 15.04 -23.81 -19.16
CA THR A 214 14.86 -23.00 -20.38
C THR A 214 13.58 -22.16 -20.31
N GLY A 215 12.46 -22.77 -19.92
CA GLY A 215 11.18 -22.08 -19.77
C GLY A 215 11.19 -21.09 -18.60
N ALA A 216 11.84 -21.45 -17.49
CA ALA A 216 12.03 -20.55 -16.35
C ALA A 216 12.83 -19.30 -16.75
N ARG A 217 13.95 -19.47 -17.45
CA ARG A 217 14.76 -18.35 -17.98
C ARG A 217 13.93 -17.45 -18.88
N ALA A 218 13.16 -18.02 -19.81
CA ALA A 218 12.36 -17.26 -20.75
C ALA A 218 11.34 -16.34 -20.03
N ASP A 219 10.68 -16.86 -19.00
CA ASP A 219 9.72 -16.08 -18.21
C ASP A 219 10.39 -14.97 -17.42
N TRP A 220 11.49 -15.27 -16.71
CA TRP A 220 12.22 -14.27 -15.93
C TRP A 220 12.83 -13.17 -16.81
N MET A 221 13.34 -13.52 -18.00
CA MET A 221 13.79 -12.52 -18.97
C MET A 221 12.65 -11.65 -19.47
N LYS A 222 11.44 -12.20 -19.67
CA LYS A 222 10.25 -11.42 -20.02
C LYS A 222 9.90 -10.40 -18.94
N VAL A 223 9.94 -10.80 -17.66
CA VAL A 223 9.75 -9.88 -16.51
C VAL A 223 10.78 -8.75 -16.52
N ILE A 224 12.07 -9.09 -16.64
CA ILE A 224 13.17 -8.10 -16.64
C ILE A 224 13.03 -7.08 -17.77
N ASN A 225 12.64 -7.54 -18.97
CA ASN A 225 12.50 -6.67 -20.14
C ASN A 225 11.27 -5.77 -20.03
N ALA A 226 10.18 -6.25 -19.43
CA ALA A 226 8.92 -5.50 -19.33
C ALA A 226 8.98 -4.43 -18.23
N VAL A 227 9.56 -4.75 -17.07
CA VAL A 227 9.55 -3.89 -15.88
C VAL A 227 10.92 -3.85 -15.19
N PRO A 228 11.97 -3.31 -15.84
CA PRO A 228 13.36 -3.46 -15.42
C PRO A 228 13.70 -2.87 -14.03
N GLU A 229 12.95 -1.89 -13.56
CA GLU A 229 13.18 -1.20 -12.28
C GLU A 229 12.16 -1.62 -11.20
N SER A 230 11.65 -2.86 -11.29
CA SER A 230 10.67 -3.41 -10.36
C SER A 230 11.27 -4.47 -9.43
N ALA A 231 10.63 -4.65 -8.27
CA ALA A 231 10.96 -5.75 -7.35
C ALA A 231 10.82 -7.13 -8.01
N ALA A 232 9.85 -7.29 -8.92
CA ALA A 232 9.67 -8.52 -9.70
C ALA A 232 10.87 -8.79 -10.63
N ALA A 233 11.40 -7.76 -11.30
CA ALA A 233 12.61 -7.88 -12.11
C ALA A 233 13.85 -8.20 -11.25
N ASP A 234 13.97 -7.61 -10.06
CA ASP A 234 15.06 -7.95 -9.15
C ASP A 234 14.98 -9.40 -8.66
N ALA A 235 13.78 -9.89 -8.35
CA ALA A 235 13.55 -11.30 -8.03
C ALA A 235 13.89 -12.22 -9.21
N ALA A 236 13.49 -11.85 -10.43
CA ALA A 236 13.81 -12.57 -11.65
C ALA A 236 15.34 -12.66 -11.88
N ARG A 237 16.07 -11.54 -11.69
CA ARG A 237 17.55 -11.52 -11.79
C ARG A 237 18.21 -12.44 -10.77
N ARG A 238 17.78 -12.39 -9.50
CA ARG A 238 18.29 -13.28 -8.45
C ARG A 238 18.04 -14.74 -8.78
N ASN A 239 16.86 -15.08 -9.28
CA ASN A 239 16.52 -16.44 -9.69
C ASN A 239 17.38 -16.95 -10.86
N LEU A 240 17.66 -16.10 -11.85
CA LEU A 240 18.57 -16.42 -12.95
C LEU A 240 19.99 -16.67 -12.45
N GLU A 241 20.50 -15.80 -11.58
CA GLU A 241 21.83 -15.93 -10.97
C GLU A 241 21.94 -17.26 -10.21
N LEU A 242 21.01 -17.54 -9.30
CA LEU A 242 21.00 -18.78 -8.51
C LEU A 242 20.91 -20.04 -9.39
N MET A 243 20.20 -19.97 -10.52
CA MET A 243 20.08 -21.08 -11.46
C MET A 243 21.38 -21.31 -12.27
N ASP A 244 22.14 -20.25 -12.53
CA ASP A 244 23.36 -20.29 -13.36
C ASP A 244 24.65 -20.57 -12.58
N VAL A 245 24.62 -20.43 -11.26
CA VAL A 245 25.71 -20.86 -10.39
C VAL A 245 25.79 -22.39 -10.43
N LYS A 246 26.78 -22.90 -11.19
CA LYS A 246 27.15 -24.32 -11.14
C LYS A 246 27.59 -24.66 -9.72
N VAL A 247 26.84 -25.53 -9.05
CA VAL A 247 27.33 -26.23 -7.85
C VAL A 247 28.56 -27.03 -8.30
N LYS A 248 29.74 -26.61 -7.86
CA LYS A 248 31.00 -27.35 -8.02
C LYS A 248 31.08 -28.48 -7.01
#